data_AF-A0A2T1G3W3-F1
#
_entry.id   AF-A0A2T1G3W3-F1
#
_cell.length_a   1.000
_cell.length_b   1.000
_cell.length_c   1.000
_cell.angle_alpha   90.00
_cell.angle_beta   90.00
_cell.angle_gamma   90.00
#
_symmetry.space_group_name_H-M   'P 1'
#
loop_
_entity.id
_entity.type
_entity.pdbx_description
1 polymer ?
#
loop_
_entity_poly.entity_id
_entity_poly.type
_entity_poly.pdbx_seq_one_letter_code
_entity_poly.pdbx_strand_id
1 'polypeptide(L)'
;PGDMIIDGGNSLYDDTERRTKDLESMGLGFVGMGISGGEEGALNGASLMPGGTLAAYKKLEPILVKIAAQVDDGPCVTFIGPGGAGHYVKMVHNGIEYGDMQLIAEAYDLLKNVGGLSGQELQEVFAEWNTTDELNSFLIEITANIFKYIDPETKHPLVEVIMDAAGQKGTGRWTVMSALELGVCIPTIIAAVNARIMSSYKDERVKASQQLTGPTAKYEGDIKEFVNKVRDALYCSKICSYAQGMALLSAASKSYNYNLDLSEISRIWKGGCIIRAGFLDKIKTAFKDDSQLPNLLLAPEFKQSILDRQSAWREVLSTASTLGIAVPAFSASLDYFDSYRRERLPQNLTQAQRDYFGAHTYERTDKPRGEFFHSEWTQAAKESLQTGTAD
;
A
#
# COMPACT_ATOMS: atom_id res chain seq x y z
N PRO A 1 32.95 24.57 -0.34
CA PRO A 1 33.29 23.12 -0.35
C PRO A 1 33.10 22.52 1.04
N GLY A 2 32.31 21.45 1.17
CA GLY A 2 31.98 20.83 2.47
C GLY A 2 30.64 21.25 3.09
N ASP A 3 29.95 22.23 2.50
CA ASP A 3 28.56 22.59 2.83
C ASP A 3 27.58 21.52 2.30
N MET A 4 26.36 21.52 2.84
CA MET A 4 25.33 20.53 2.52
C MET A 4 23.96 21.18 2.36
N ILE A 5 23.20 20.70 1.38
CA ILE A 5 21.79 21.04 1.20
C ILE A 5 20.94 19.84 1.60
N ILE A 6 19.86 20.11 2.34
CA ILE A 6 18.87 19.10 2.74
C ILE A 6 17.55 19.47 2.08
N ASP A 7 17.04 18.59 1.23
CA ASP A 7 15.68 18.69 0.69
C ASP A 7 14.75 17.86 1.57
N GLY A 8 13.90 18.54 2.35
CA GLY A 8 12.90 17.92 3.23
C GLY A 8 11.51 17.79 2.59
N GLY A 9 11.37 18.13 1.31
CA GLY A 9 10.10 18.09 0.60
C GLY A 9 9.62 16.67 0.27
N ASN A 10 8.39 16.56 -0.24
CA ASN A 10 7.94 15.33 -0.90
C ASN A 10 8.43 15.31 -2.36
N SER A 11 9.75 15.29 -2.54
CA SER A 11 10.37 15.27 -3.87
C SER A 11 10.33 13.87 -4.49
N LEU A 12 10.28 13.80 -5.82
CA LEU A 12 10.46 12.54 -6.54
C LEU A 12 11.90 12.05 -6.37
N TYR A 13 12.08 10.74 -6.17
CA TYR A 13 13.41 10.19 -5.88
C TYR A 13 14.39 10.37 -7.05
N ASP A 14 13.95 10.32 -8.31
CA ASP A 14 14.81 10.58 -9.48
C ASP A 14 15.33 12.02 -9.53
N ASP A 15 14.53 13.01 -9.10
CA ASP A 15 15.00 14.38 -8.96
C ASP A 15 16.09 14.49 -7.89
N THR A 16 16.01 13.64 -6.87
CA THR A 16 16.99 13.56 -5.78
C THR A 16 18.27 12.90 -6.26
N GLU A 17 18.18 11.83 -7.06
CA GLU A 17 19.33 11.21 -7.74
C GLU A 17 20.07 12.23 -8.61
N ARG A 18 19.33 12.96 -9.47
CA ARG A 18 19.91 14.01 -10.31
C ARG A 18 20.60 15.08 -9.46
N ARG A 19 19.90 15.64 -8.46
CA ARG A 19 20.44 16.69 -7.58
C ARG A 19 21.67 16.23 -6.81
N THR A 20 21.68 14.98 -6.34
CA THR A 20 22.83 14.37 -5.66
C THR A 20 24.04 14.36 -6.57
N LYS A 21 23.90 13.82 -7.79
CA LYS A 21 24.98 13.75 -8.77
C LYS A 21 25.53 15.13 -9.14
N ASP A 22 24.64 16.09 -9.38
CA ASP A 22 25.02 17.45 -9.77
C ASP A 22 25.82 18.15 -8.66
N LEU A 23 25.33 18.11 -7.41
CA LEU A 23 25.94 18.81 -6.28
C LEU A 23 27.23 18.15 -5.79
N GLU A 24 27.30 16.83 -5.78
CA GLU A 24 28.52 16.11 -5.40
C GLU A 24 29.67 16.37 -6.37
N SER A 25 29.38 16.52 -7.67
CA SER A 25 30.37 16.91 -8.68
C SER A 25 31.01 18.28 -8.42
N MET A 26 30.33 19.13 -7.64
CA MET A 26 30.80 20.46 -7.22
C MET A 26 31.42 20.45 -5.81
N GLY A 27 31.54 19.29 -5.16
CA GLY A 27 32.04 19.15 -3.79
C GLY A 27 31.07 19.64 -2.71
N LEU A 28 29.76 19.63 -3.00
CA LEU A 28 28.68 19.91 -2.07
C LEU A 28 27.96 18.61 -1.67
N GLY A 29 27.59 18.48 -0.40
CA GLY A 29 26.76 17.36 0.04
C GLY A 29 25.28 17.59 -0.27
N PHE A 30 24.56 16.52 -0.59
CA PHE A 30 23.10 16.56 -0.74
C PHE A 30 22.44 15.43 0.07
N VAL A 31 21.34 15.77 0.74
CA VAL A 31 20.52 14.81 1.48
C VAL A 31 19.06 15.01 1.07
N GLY A 32 18.47 13.99 0.46
CA GLY A 32 17.02 13.92 0.27
C GLY A 32 16.39 13.24 1.47
N MET A 33 15.56 13.94 2.24
CA MET A 33 15.02 13.45 3.49
C MET A 33 13.49 13.50 3.48
N GLY A 34 12.88 12.32 3.46
CA GLY A 34 11.45 12.23 3.71
C GLY A 34 11.10 12.64 5.13
N ILE A 35 10.10 13.50 5.30
CA ILE A 35 9.58 13.92 6.61
C ILE A 35 8.09 13.59 6.70
N SER A 36 7.66 12.81 7.69
CA SER A 36 6.26 12.42 7.90
C SER A 36 5.77 12.77 9.30
N GLY A 37 4.54 13.27 9.41
CA GLY A 37 3.88 13.62 10.68
C GLY A 37 2.92 14.81 10.65
N GLY A 38 2.80 15.49 9.51
CA GLY A 38 1.97 16.69 9.40
C GLY A 38 2.54 17.86 10.21
N GLU A 39 1.73 18.90 10.43
CA GLU A 39 2.14 20.10 11.16
C GLU A 39 2.50 19.78 12.61
N GLU A 40 1.68 18.99 13.29
CA GLU A 40 1.90 18.59 14.68
C GLU A 40 3.14 17.72 14.85
N GLY A 41 3.34 16.73 13.96
CA GLY A 41 4.55 15.90 13.97
C GLY A 41 5.80 16.72 13.67
N ALA A 42 5.74 17.71 12.77
CA ALA A 42 6.87 18.60 12.51
C ALA A 42 7.26 19.43 13.75
N LEU A 43 6.29 19.82 14.58
CA LEU A 43 6.52 20.58 15.81
C LEU A 43 7.03 19.70 16.97
N ASN A 44 6.43 18.52 17.15
CA ASN A 44 6.59 17.71 18.36
C ASN A 44 7.49 16.48 18.19
N GLY A 45 7.73 16.05 16.95
CA GLY A 45 8.51 14.85 16.63
C GLY A 45 7.99 14.15 15.38
N ALA A 46 8.77 14.21 14.30
CA ALA A 46 8.42 13.59 13.02
C ALA A 46 9.18 12.26 12.82
N SER A 47 8.71 11.46 11.86
CA SER A 47 9.52 10.37 11.30
C SER A 47 10.39 10.94 10.17
N LEU A 48 11.69 10.67 10.22
CA LEU A 48 12.69 11.23 9.31
C LEU A 48 13.41 10.12 8.55
N MET A 49 13.48 10.27 7.22
CA MET A 49 13.97 9.25 6.30
C MET A 49 15.12 9.81 5.44
N PRO A 50 16.29 10.16 6.02
CA PRO A 50 17.40 10.73 5.28
C PRO A 50 18.07 9.71 4.35
N GLY A 51 18.17 10.05 3.07
CA GLY A 51 19.02 9.39 2.06
C GLY A 51 20.09 10.33 1.50
N GLY A 52 21.15 9.76 0.95
CA GLY A 52 22.32 10.50 0.46
C GLY A 52 23.61 9.79 0.90
N THR A 53 24.68 10.53 1.15
CA THR A 53 25.91 9.87 1.64
C THR A 53 25.86 9.61 3.14
N LEU A 54 26.45 8.49 3.58
CA LEU A 54 26.58 8.17 5.00
C LEU A 54 27.37 9.26 5.76
N ALA A 55 28.39 9.84 5.12
CA ALA A 55 29.16 10.94 5.69
C ALA A 55 28.31 12.21 5.90
N ALA A 56 27.37 12.50 4.98
CA ALA A 56 26.43 13.59 5.15
C ALA A 56 25.47 13.31 6.31
N TYR A 57 24.86 12.13 6.35
CA TYR A 57 23.98 11.72 7.45
C TYR A 57 24.67 11.82 8.81
N LYS A 58 25.92 11.34 8.95
CA LYS A 58 26.69 11.41 10.21
C LYS A 58 26.83 12.84 10.78
N LYS A 59 26.87 13.85 9.91
CA LYS A 59 26.91 15.26 10.34
C LYS A 59 25.55 15.75 10.85
N LEU A 60 24.46 15.24 10.28
CA LEU A 60 23.08 15.62 10.61
C LEU A 60 22.52 14.84 11.81
N GLU A 61 22.98 13.61 12.01
CA GLU A 61 22.52 12.64 13.01
C GLU A 61 22.29 13.27 14.40
N PRO A 62 23.20 14.10 14.97
CA PRO A 62 22.99 14.70 16.29
C PRO A 62 21.77 15.64 16.39
N ILE A 63 21.35 16.23 15.28
CA ILE A 63 20.15 17.08 15.21
C ILE A 63 18.93 16.21 14.96
N LEU A 64 18.99 15.34 13.94
CA LEU A 64 17.85 14.54 13.51
C LEU A 64 17.35 13.61 14.63
N VAL A 65 18.25 12.99 15.39
CA VAL A 65 17.91 12.13 16.54
C VAL A 65 17.14 12.89 17.62
N LYS A 66 17.46 14.17 17.85
CA LYS A 66 16.82 15.00 18.89
C LYS A 66 15.44 15.50 18.50
N ILE A 67 15.21 15.75 17.21
CA ILE A 67 13.94 16.30 16.70
C ILE A 67 12.98 15.22 16.18
N ALA A 68 13.46 13.99 15.98
CA ALA A 68 12.60 12.88 15.59
C ALA A 68 11.66 12.48 16.73
N ALA A 69 10.51 11.91 16.37
CA ALA A 69 9.64 11.25 17.34
C ALA A 69 10.41 10.17 18.10
N GLN A 70 10.12 10.01 19.39
CA GLN A 70 10.75 8.99 20.22
C GLN A 70 9.76 7.85 20.48
N VAL A 71 10.19 6.62 20.26
CA VAL A 71 9.46 5.40 20.65
C VAL A 71 10.36 4.55 21.54
N ASP A 72 9.83 3.48 22.13
CA ASP A 72 10.60 2.60 23.02
C ASP A 72 11.84 1.96 22.35
N ASP A 73 11.81 1.81 21.02
CA ASP A 73 12.96 1.36 20.20
C ASP A 73 13.89 2.51 19.75
N GLY A 74 13.79 3.68 20.36
CA GLY A 74 14.62 4.85 20.06
C GLY A 74 14.00 5.85 19.08
N PRO A 75 14.82 6.77 18.51
CA PRO A 75 14.33 7.87 17.68
C PRO A 75 13.84 7.37 16.32
N CYS A 76 12.76 7.95 15.80
CA CYS A 76 12.16 7.63 14.50
C CYS A 76 12.95 8.25 13.33
N VAL A 77 14.24 7.98 13.29
CA VAL A 77 15.17 8.33 12.22
C VAL A 77 16.22 7.23 12.07
N THR A 78 16.65 6.99 10.84
CA THR A 78 17.79 6.12 10.50
C THR A 78 18.36 6.54 9.15
N PHE A 79 19.61 6.18 8.86
CA PHE A 79 20.16 6.36 7.51
C PHE A 79 19.50 5.35 6.57
N ILE A 80 18.75 5.86 5.58
CA ILE A 80 17.96 4.99 4.69
C ILE A 80 18.83 4.30 3.64
N GLY A 81 19.78 5.03 3.06
CA GLY A 81 20.58 4.54 1.95
C GLY A 81 21.13 5.66 1.06
N PRO A 82 21.84 5.31 -0.01
CA PRO A 82 22.44 6.25 -0.95
C PRO A 82 21.38 7.04 -1.74
N GLY A 83 21.79 8.19 -2.28
CA GLY A 83 21.01 8.96 -3.25
C GLY A 83 19.57 9.26 -2.83
N GLY A 84 18.63 8.89 -3.69
CA GLY A 84 17.20 9.09 -3.57
C GLY A 84 16.47 8.14 -2.62
N ALA A 85 17.17 7.23 -1.93
CA ALA A 85 16.56 6.20 -1.10
C ALA A 85 15.59 6.77 -0.04
N GLY A 86 15.96 7.88 0.59
CA GLY A 86 15.12 8.54 1.61
C GLY A 86 13.76 9.01 1.07
N HIS A 87 13.76 9.68 -0.09
CA HIS A 87 12.53 10.09 -0.76
C HIS A 87 11.75 8.91 -1.35
N TYR A 88 12.43 7.85 -1.79
CA TYR A 88 11.77 6.62 -2.24
C TYR A 88 11.00 5.93 -1.10
N VAL A 89 11.62 5.77 0.08
CA VAL A 89 10.95 5.21 1.26
C VAL A 89 9.75 6.08 1.66
N LYS A 90 9.89 7.41 1.60
CA LYS A 90 8.77 8.32 1.89
C LYS A 90 7.61 8.21 0.89
N MET A 91 7.92 8.05 -0.40
CA MET A 91 6.93 7.80 -1.44
C MET A 91 6.16 6.52 -1.14
N VAL A 92 6.85 5.41 -0.82
CA VAL A 92 6.18 4.15 -0.47
C VAL A 92 5.34 4.27 0.81
N HIS A 93 5.84 4.97 1.84
CA HIS A 93 5.05 5.31 3.04
C HIS A 93 3.71 5.95 2.65
N ASN A 94 3.71 6.94 1.75
CA ASN A 94 2.45 7.58 1.33
C ASN A 94 1.56 6.66 0.48
N GLY A 95 2.14 5.73 -0.28
CA GLY A 95 1.35 4.69 -0.95
C GLY A 95 0.62 3.79 0.04
N ILE A 96 1.31 3.33 1.10
CA ILE A 96 0.71 2.55 2.19
C ILE A 96 -0.35 3.36 2.93
N GLU A 97 -0.08 4.65 3.21
CA GLU A 97 -1.05 5.58 3.80
C GLU A 97 -2.34 5.66 2.98
N TYR A 98 -2.24 5.73 1.65
CA TYR A 98 -3.42 5.74 0.78
C TYR A 98 -4.19 4.42 0.88
N GLY A 99 -3.48 3.29 0.92
CA GLY A 99 -4.07 1.98 1.17
C GLY A 99 -4.84 1.95 2.49
N ASP A 100 -4.21 2.31 3.61
CA ASP A 100 -4.83 2.31 4.94
C ASP A 100 -6.08 3.20 5.00
N MET A 101 -6.01 4.42 4.45
CA MET A 101 -7.16 5.33 4.40
C MET A 101 -8.32 4.74 3.58
N GLN A 102 -8.04 4.11 2.44
CA GLN A 102 -9.07 3.50 1.60
C GLN A 102 -9.72 2.29 2.29
N LEU A 103 -8.92 1.44 2.93
CA LEU A 103 -9.40 0.28 3.69
C LEU A 103 -10.32 0.71 4.85
N ILE A 104 -9.96 1.79 5.55
CA ILE A 104 -10.78 2.39 6.60
C ILE A 104 -12.08 2.97 6.04
N ALA A 105 -12.02 3.65 4.89
CA ALA A 105 -13.20 4.19 4.22
C ALA A 105 -14.18 3.08 3.78
N GLU A 106 -13.68 1.94 3.29
CA GLU A 106 -14.50 0.78 2.93
C GLU A 106 -15.14 0.12 4.16
N ALA A 107 -14.39 0.01 5.28
CA ALA A 107 -14.96 -0.45 6.54
C ALA A 107 -16.10 0.48 7.02
N TYR A 108 -15.88 1.79 6.97
CA TYR A 108 -16.92 2.78 7.28
C TYR A 108 -18.16 2.62 6.38
N ASP A 109 -17.97 2.50 5.07
CA ASP A 109 -19.07 2.38 4.11
C ASP A 109 -19.90 1.12 4.33
N LEU A 110 -19.24 -0.02 4.60
CA LEU A 110 -19.90 -1.27 4.96
C LEU A 110 -20.68 -1.13 6.27
N LEU A 111 -20.06 -0.62 7.33
CA LEU A 111 -20.73 -0.48 8.62
C LEU A 111 -21.95 0.46 8.56
N LYS A 112 -21.85 1.54 7.77
CA LYS A 112 -22.94 2.49 7.59
C LYS A 112 -24.05 1.94 6.69
N ASN A 113 -23.72 1.53 5.47
CA ASN A 113 -24.71 1.21 4.45
C ASN A 113 -25.19 -0.23 4.47
N VAL A 114 -24.39 -1.16 5.01
CA VAL A 114 -24.80 -2.56 5.24
C VAL A 114 -25.25 -2.74 6.68
N GLY A 115 -24.44 -2.28 7.64
CA GLY A 115 -24.72 -2.43 9.06
C GLY A 115 -25.81 -1.49 9.61
N GLY A 116 -26.07 -0.37 8.93
CA GLY A 116 -27.05 0.62 9.36
C GLY A 116 -26.60 1.44 10.58
N LEU A 117 -25.30 1.45 10.89
CA LEU A 117 -24.78 2.14 12.07
C LEU A 117 -24.90 3.67 11.91
N SER A 118 -25.33 4.32 12.99
CA SER A 118 -25.30 5.76 13.16
C SER A 118 -23.87 6.30 13.35
N GLY A 119 -23.69 7.61 13.21
CA GLY A 119 -22.40 8.26 13.46
C GLY A 119 -21.84 8.00 14.88
N GLN A 120 -22.71 7.90 15.88
CA GLN A 120 -22.31 7.55 17.25
C GLN A 120 -21.83 6.09 17.34
N GLU A 121 -22.57 5.14 16.76
CA GLU A 121 -22.18 3.73 16.77
C GLU A 121 -20.87 3.51 15.99
N LEU A 122 -20.69 4.19 14.85
CA LEU A 122 -19.42 4.19 14.11
C LEU A 122 -18.28 4.71 14.97
N GLN A 123 -18.49 5.80 15.71
CA GLN A 123 -17.49 6.32 16.64
C GLN A 123 -17.09 5.30 17.71
N GLU A 124 -18.07 4.64 18.33
CA GLU A 124 -17.87 3.63 19.37
C GLU A 124 -17.09 2.43 18.81
N VAL A 125 -17.46 1.92 17.64
CA VAL A 125 -16.77 0.82 16.96
C VAL A 125 -15.31 1.16 16.66
N PHE A 126 -15.02 2.31 16.05
CA PHE A 126 -13.65 2.68 15.72
C PHE A 126 -12.81 3.01 16.96
N ALA A 127 -13.43 3.53 18.03
CA ALA A 127 -12.76 3.72 19.32
C ALA A 127 -12.40 2.37 19.96
N GLU A 128 -13.30 1.38 19.91
CA GLU A 128 -13.03 0.02 20.39
C GLU A 128 -11.91 -0.64 19.58
N TRP A 129 -11.97 -0.57 18.23
CA TRP A 129 -10.92 -1.10 17.36
C TRP A 129 -9.56 -0.48 17.65
N ASN A 130 -9.51 0.80 18.03
CA ASN A 130 -8.25 1.45 18.40
C ASN A 130 -7.64 0.92 19.72
N THR A 131 -8.39 0.18 20.53
CA THR A 131 -7.88 -0.44 21.76
C THR A 131 -7.34 -1.84 21.54
N THR A 132 -7.52 -2.43 20.35
CA THR A 132 -7.00 -3.77 20.04
C THR A 132 -5.59 -3.70 19.49
N ASP A 133 -4.80 -4.74 19.74
CA ASP A 133 -3.41 -4.82 19.28
C ASP A 133 -3.30 -4.80 17.74
N GLU A 134 -4.34 -5.26 17.03
CA GLU A 134 -4.37 -5.35 15.58
C GLU A 134 -4.57 -4.01 14.88
N LEU A 135 -5.44 -3.15 15.42
CA LEU A 135 -5.90 -1.94 14.76
C LEU A 135 -5.54 -0.63 15.48
N ASN A 136 -4.95 -0.70 16.68
CA ASN A 136 -4.38 0.48 17.35
C ASN A 136 -3.43 1.23 16.41
N SER A 137 -3.86 2.41 15.97
CA SER A 137 -3.15 3.23 15.00
C SER A 137 -3.69 4.65 14.95
N PHE A 138 -2.85 5.58 14.53
CA PHE A 138 -3.24 6.98 14.42
C PHE A 138 -4.44 7.19 13.47
N LEU A 139 -4.48 6.48 12.34
CA LEU A 139 -5.58 6.62 11.38
C LEU A 139 -6.93 6.13 11.95
N ILE A 140 -6.95 5.06 12.73
CA ILE A 140 -8.17 4.58 13.41
C ILE A 140 -8.59 5.56 14.51
N GLU A 141 -7.62 6.07 15.30
CA GLU A 141 -7.86 7.08 16.32
C GLU A 141 -8.53 8.35 15.77
N ILE A 142 -7.94 8.95 14.73
CA ILE A 142 -8.51 10.17 14.14
C ILE A 142 -9.85 9.90 13.46
N THR A 143 -10.07 8.69 12.91
CA THR A 143 -11.36 8.30 12.34
C THR A 143 -12.46 8.31 13.40
N ALA A 144 -12.19 7.74 14.58
CA ALA A 144 -13.11 7.81 15.71
C ALA A 144 -13.37 9.27 16.14
N ASN A 145 -12.34 10.12 16.17
CA ASN A 145 -12.51 11.54 16.53
C ASN A 145 -13.28 12.35 15.47
N ILE A 146 -13.12 12.03 14.18
CA ILE A 146 -13.85 12.67 13.08
C ILE A 146 -15.36 12.47 13.24
N PHE A 147 -15.81 11.26 13.62
CA PHE A 147 -17.23 10.98 13.83
C PHE A 147 -17.87 11.78 14.97
N LYS A 148 -17.07 12.28 15.93
CA LYS A 148 -17.56 13.14 17.03
C LYS A 148 -17.83 14.58 16.61
N TYR A 149 -17.24 15.03 15.51
CA TYR A 149 -17.29 16.43 15.15
C TYR A 149 -18.62 16.78 14.50
N ILE A 150 -19.39 17.64 15.18
CA ILE A 150 -20.65 18.19 14.68
C ILE A 150 -20.37 19.54 14.02
N ASP A 151 -20.85 19.71 12.80
CA ASP A 151 -20.74 20.96 12.07
C ASP A 151 -21.54 22.07 12.79
N PRO A 152 -20.89 23.20 13.16
CA PRO A 152 -21.56 24.28 13.87
C PRO A 152 -22.68 24.95 13.06
N GLU A 153 -22.65 24.88 11.73
CA GLU A 153 -23.65 25.51 10.87
C GLU A 153 -24.89 24.63 10.67
N THR A 154 -24.70 23.42 10.11
CA THR A 154 -25.78 22.50 9.75
C THR A 154 -26.29 21.65 10.91
N LYS A 155 -25.54 21.56 12.01
CA LYS A 155 -25.81 20.67 13.17
C LYS A 155 -25.82 19.18 12.83
N HIS A 156 -25.33 18.80 11.65
CA HIS A 156 -25.09 17.41 11.27
C HIS A 156 -23.64 17.00 11.60
N PRO A 157 -23.33 15.69 11.70
CA PRO A 157 -21.94 15.26 11.74
C PRO A 157 -21.18 15.80 10.53
N LEU A 158 -20.04 16.44 10.74
CA LEU A 158 -19.32 17.16 9.67
C LEU A 158 -18.92 16.24 8.51
N VAL A 159 -18.60 14.98 8.81
CA VAL A 159 -18.28 13.96 7.80
C VAL A 159 -19.40 13.73 6.78
N GLU A 160 -20.66 13.97 7.16
CA GLU A 160 -21.83 13.79 6.28
C GLU A 160 -22.03 14.95 5.28
N VAL A 161 -21.43 16.10 5.56
CA VAL A 161 -21.56 17.31 4.72
C VAL A 161 -20.29 17.60 3.92
N ILE A 162 -19.20 16.85 4.17
CA ILE A 162 -17.97 16.93 3.37
C ILE A 162 -18.21 16.32 1.98
N MET A 163 -17.76 17.03 0.95
CA MET A 163 -17.79 16.53 -0.43
C MET A 163 -16.94 15.25 -0.58
N ASP A 164 -17.54 14.20 -1.14
CA ASP A 164 -16.92 12.91 -1.43
C ASP A 164 -16.07 12.95 -2.72
N ALA A 165 -15.14 13.90 -2.79
CA ALA A 165 -14.18 14.07 -3.88
C ALA A 165 -12.76 14.21 -3.31
N ALA A 166 -12.07 13.09 -3.15
CA ALA A 166 -10.78 13.02 -2.48
C ALA A 166 -9.66 13.61 -3.35
N GLY A 167 -8.97 14.63 -2.83
CA GLY A 167 -7.76 15.17 -3.43
C GLY A 167 -6.56 14.21 -3.33
N GLN A 168 -5.54 14.47 -4.15
CA GLN A 168 -4.23 13.81 -4.05
C GLN A 168 -3.12 14.77 -4.51
N LYS A 169 -1.95 14.68 -3.87
CA LYS A 169 -0.77 15.51 -4.18
C LYS A 169 0.27 14.80 -5.05
N GLY A 170 -0.04 13.60 -5.56
CA GLY A 170 0.77 12.87 -6.53
C GLY A 170 1.65 11.74 -5.97
N THR A 171 2.02 11.76 -4.69
CA THR A 171 2.94 10.74 -4.11
C THR A 171 2.42 9.31 -4.21
N GLY A 172 1.13 9.07 -3.94
CA GLY A 172 0.52 7.75 -4.12
C GLY A 172 0.54 7.27 -5.58
N ARG A 173 0.37 8.19 -6.55
CA ARG A 173 0.51 7.88 -7.98
C ARG A 173 1.94 7.48 -8.33
N TRP A 174 2.95 8.14 -7.76
CA TRP A 174 4.35 7.77 -7.99
C TRP A 174 4.66 6.37 -7.46
N THR A 175 4.11 5.98 -6.31
CA THR A 175 4.23 4.59 -5.80
C THR A 175 3.68 3.58 -6.80
N VAL A 176 2.50 3.86 -7.38
CA VAL A 176 1.88 3.00 -8.40
C VAL A 176 2.73 2.91 -9.65
N MET A 177 3.22 4.04 -10.16
CA MET A 177 4.07 4.06 -11.35
C MET A 177 5.36 3.26 -11.15
N SER A 178 6.05 3.50 -10.04
CA SER A 178 7.29 2.80 -9.74
C SER A 178 7.09 1.29 -9.57
N ALA A 179 5.97 0.85 -8.99
CA ALA A 179 5.68 -0.57 -8.89
C ALA A 179 5.44 -1.24 -10.25
N LEU A 180 4.78 -0.54 -11.19
CA LEU A 180 4.62 -1.03 -12.56
C LEU A 180 5.97 -1.13 -13.28
N GLU A 181 6.84 -0.14 -13.13
CA GLU A 181 8.18 -0.11 -13.71
C GLU A 181 9.08 -1.23 -13.16
N LEU A 182 9.01 -1.49 -11.85
CA LEU A 182 9.78 -2.54 -11.18
C LEU A 182 9.13 -3.93 -11.28
N GLY A 183 7.95 -4.06 -11.89
CA GLY A 183 7.24 -5.33 -12.02
C GLY A 183 6.75 -5.91 -10.68
N VAL A 184 6.37 -5.06 -9.72
CA VAL A 184 5.89 -5.46 -8.39
C VAL A 184 4.38 -5.30 -8.28
N CYS A 185 3.70 -6.35 -7.83
CA CYS A 185 2.25 -6.37 -7.66
C CYS A 185 1.85 -5.65 -6.35
N ILE A 186 1.21 -4.47 -6.45
CA ILE A 186 0.70 -3.69 -5.30
C ILE A 186 -0.79 -3.31 -5.42
N PRO A 187 -1.69 -4.26 -5.68
CA PRO A 187 -3.06 -3.98 -6.13
C PRO A 187 -3.90 -3.22 -5.08
N THR A 188 -3.62 -3.36 -3.78
CA THR A 188 -4.36 -2.63 -2.73
C THR A 188 -4.09 -1.12 -2.81
N ILE A 189 -2.82 -0.73 -3.02
CA ILE A 189 -2.42 0.67 -3.17
C ILE A 189 -2.95 1.24 -4.49
N ILE A 190 -2.94 0.44 -5.57
CA ILE A 190 -3.53 0.83 -6.86
C ILE A 190 -5.02 1.09 -6.72
N ALA A 191 -5.75 0.19 -6.03
CA ALA A 191 -7.17 0.36 -5.76
C ALA A 191 -7.46 1.66 -4.99
N ALA A 192 -6.63 2.01 -4.01
CA ALA A 192 -6.76 3.26 -3.26
C ALA A 192 -6.55 4.51 -4.14
N VAL A 193 -5.56 4.49 -5.05
CA VAL A 193 -5.37 5.59 -6.01
C VAL A 193 -6.57 5.70 -6.96
N ASN A 194 -7.06 4.58 -7.47
CA ASN A 194 -8.24 4.55 -8.35
C ASN A 194 -9.51 5.01 -7.64
N ALA A 195 -9.70 4.67 -6.37
CA ALA A 195 -10.86 5.11 -5.58
C ALA A 195 -10.89 6.64 -5.44
N ARG A 196 -9.74 7.30 -5.24
CA ARG A 196 -9.65 8.77 -5.25
C ARG A 196 -10.03 9.34 -6.61
N ILE A 197 -9.52 8.77 -7.70
CA ILE A 197 -9.87 9.19 -9.06
C ILE A 197 -11.39 9.04 -9.29
N MET A 198 -11.97 7.89 -8.97
CA MET A 198 -13.41 7.63 -9.10
C MET A 198 -14.24 8.63 -8.28
N SER A 199 -13.80 8.98 -7.07
CA SER A 199 -14.48 9.97 -6.23
C SER A 199 -14.52 11.35 -6.88
N SER A 200 -13.50 11.71 -7.67
CA SER A 200 -13.44 13.01 -8.36
C SER A 200 -14.45 13.16 -9.50
N TYR A 201 -14.97 12.05 -10.04
CA TYR A 201 -16.03 12.05 -11.05
C TYR A 201 -17.42 12.34 -10.46
N LYS A 202 -17.51 13.26 -9.49
CA LYS A 202 -18.71 13.47 -8.68
C LYS A 202 -19.95 13.77 -9.52
N ASP A 203 -19.87 14.73 -10.43
CA ASP A 203 -21.00 15.12 -11.28
C ASP A 203 -21.43 13.99 -12.23
N GLU A 204 -20.47 13.21 -12.71
CA GLU A 204 -20.74 12.03 -13.54
C GLU A 204 -21.42 10.93 -12.71
N ARG A 205 -20.92 10.64 -11.50
CA ARG A 205 -21.51 9.65 -10.59
C ARG A 205 -22.95 10.02 -10.20
N VAL A 206 -23.24 11.29 -9.94
CA VAL A 206 -24.60 11.78 -9.64
C VAL A 206 -25.54 11.57 -10.84
N LYS A 207 -25.09 11.83 -12.06
CA LYS A 207 -25.89 11.56 -13.27
C LYS A 207 -26.07 10.06 -13.51
N ALA A 208 -25.02 9.27 -13.29
CA ALA A 208 -25.04 7.82 -13.46
C ALA A 208 -25.99 7.15 -12.46
N SER A 209 -26.05 7.61 -11.21
CA SER A 209 -26.92 7.02 -10.18
C SER A 209 -28.43 7.19 -10.48
N GLN A 210 -28.79 8.07 -11.40
CA GLN A 210 -30.18 8.23 -11.87
C GLN A 210 -30.55 7.23 -12.98
N GLN A 211 -29.56 6.56 -13.57
CA GLN A 211 -29.74 5.67 -14.74
C GLN A 211 -29.33 4.23 -14.45
N LEU A 212 -28.33 4.03 -13.60
CA LEU A 212 -27.79 2.72 -13.24
C LEU A 212 -28.30 2.32 -11.86
N THR A 213 -29.14 1.29 -11.81
CA THR A 213 -29.70 0.75 -10.55
C THR A 213 -28.84 -0.40 -10.02
N GLY A 214 -28.65 -0.46 -8.70
CA GLY A 214 -28.00 -1.57 -8.01
C GLY A 214 -28.99 -2.55 -7.36
N PRO A 215 -28.48 -3.59 -6.68
CA PRO A 215 -29.29 -4.47 -5.84
C PRO A 215 -30.04 -3.70 -4.74
N THR A 216 -31.22 -4.21 -4.34
CA THR A 216 -32.06 -3.60 -3.29
C THR A 216 -32.21 -4.48 -2.05
N ALA A 217 -31.54 -5.63 -2.01
CA ALA A 217 -31.54 -6.51 -0.85
C ALA A 217 -30.93 -5.78 0.35
N LYS A 218 -31.32 -6.22 1.56
CA LYS A 218 -30.73 -5.74 2.80
C LYS A 218 -29.96 -6.88 3.45
N TYR A 219 -29.02 -6.51 4.31
CA TYR A 219 -28.37 -7.50 5.15
C TYR A 219 -29.33 -7.96 6.25
N GLU A 220 -29.46 -9.27 6.41
CA GLU A 220 -30.37 -9.91 7.38
C GLU A 220 -29.62 -10.63 8.51
N GLY A 221 -28.29 -10.55 8.54
CA GLY A 221 -27.45 -11.18 9.56
C GLY A 221 -27.33 -10.36 10.85
N ASP A 222 -26.61 -10.91 11.83
CA ASP A 222 -26.31 -10.21 13.08
C ASP A 222 -25.31 -9.06 12.85
N ILE A 223 -25.70 -7.84 13.22
CA ILE A 223 -24.90 -6.64 12.96
C ILE A 223 -23.61 -6.63 13.78
N LYS A 224 -23.62 -7.15 15.02
CA LYS A 224 -22.41 -7.21 15.85
C LYS A 224 -21.39 -8.20 15.28
N GLU A 225 -21.88 -9.35 14.82
CA GLU A 225 -21.06 -10.32 14.10
C GLU A 225 -20.49 -9.72 12.81
N PHE A 226 -21.30 -8.98 12.06
CA PHE A 226 -20.84 -8.30 10.84
C PHE A 226 -19.75 -7.26 11.14
N VAL A 227 -19.89 -6.47 12.22
CA VAL A 227 -18.85 -5.52 12.67
C VAL A 227 -17.53 -6.25 12.93
N ASN A 228 -17.54 -7.37 13.64
CA ASN A 228 -16.35 -8.18 13.87
C ASN A 228 -15.74 -8.72 12.57
N LYS A 229 -16.58 -9.16 11.63
CA LYS A 229 -16.11 -9.63 10.33
C LYS A 229 -15.46 -8.51 9.50
N VAL A 230 -16.03 -7.30 9.54
CA VAL A 230 -15.45 -6.11 8.88
C VAL A 230 -14.10 -5.74 9.51
N ARG A 231 -13.99 -5.80 10.84
CA ARG A 231 -12.72 -5.59 11.56
C ARG A 231 -11.64 -6.57 11.07
N ASP A 232 -11.99 -7.85 10.97
CA ASP A 232 -11.07 -8.89 10.54
C ASP A 232 -10.69 -8.74 9.06
N ALA A 233 -11.65 -8.37 8.20
CA ALA A 233 -11.41 -8.03 6.79
C ALA A 233 -10.46 -6.84 6.62
N LEU A 234 -10.66 -5.79 7.42
CA LEU A 234 -9.79 -4.61 7.47
C LEU A 234 -8.36 -5.00 7.85
N TYR A 235 -8.20 -5.81 8.90
CA TYR A 235 -6.88 -6.23 9.36
C TYR A 235 -6.15 -7.12 8.32
N CYS A 236 -6.83 -8.12 7.74
CA CYS A 236 -6.24 -8.96 6.69
C CYS A 236 -5.83 -8.14 5.45
N SER A 237 -6.66 -7.18 5.04
CA SER A 237 -6.38 -6.32 3.91
C SER A 237 -5.22 -5.36 4.19
N LYS A 238 -5.13 -4.84 5.41
CA LYS A 238 -4.00 -4.03 5.88
C LYS A 238 -2.69 -4.82 5.81
N ILE A 239 -2.66 -6.07 6.29
CA ILE A 239 -1.48 -6.95 6.18
C ILE A 239 -1.04 -7.07 4.70
N CYS A 240 -1.99 -7.27 3.78
CA CYS A 240 -1.68 -7.35 2.35
C CYS A 240 -1.08 -6.05 1.79
N SER A 241 -1.65 -4.89 2.15
CA SER A 241 -1.15 -3.57 1.75
C SER A 241 0.32 -3.35 2.18
N TYR A 242 0.65 -3.69 3.43
CA TYR A 242 2.03 -3.60 3.90
C TYR A 242 2.93 -4.64 3.25
N ALA A 243 2.47 -5.88 3.07
CA ALA A 243 3.24 -6.91 2.36
C ALA A 243 3.65 -6.46 0.95
N GLN A 244 2.72 -5.81 0.24
CA GLN A 244 2.93 -5.21 -1.08
C GLN A 244 3.94 -4.05 -1.03
N GLY A 245 3.77 -3.12 -0.09
CA GLY A 245 4.69 -1.99 0.08
C GLY A 245 6.12 -2.43 0.44
N MET A 246 6.28 -3.42 1.34
CA MET A 246 7.58 -3.96 1.73
C MET A 246 8.24 -4.73 0.58
N ALA A 247 7.46 -5.47 -0.23
CA ALA A 247 7.96 -6.11 -1.44
C ALA A 247 8.46 -5.07 -2.47
N LEU A 248 7.76 -3.94 -2.61
CA LEU A 248 8.20 -2.83 -3.47
C LEU A 248 9.52 -2.20 -2.98
N LEU A 249 9.66 -1.99 -1.67
CA LEU A 249 10.93 -1.53 -1.09
C LEU A 249 12.07 -2.53 -1.35
N SER A 250 11.82 -3.83 -1.18
CA SER A 250 12.81 -4.88 -1.44
C SER A 250 13.25 -4.89 -2.91
N ALA A 251 12.32 -4.80 -3.85
CA ALA A 251 12.60 -4.75 -5.29
C ALA A 251 13.39 -3.49 -5.68
N ALA A 252 13.02 -2.33 -5.13
CA ALA A 252 13.72 -1.08 -5.35
C ALA A 252 15.13 -1.11 -4.76
N SER A 253 15.29 -1.67 -3.56
CA SER A 253 16.60 -1.85 -2.93
C SER A 253 17.56 -2.64 -3.82
N LYS A 254 17.08 -3.72 -4.46
CA LYS A 254 17.85 -4.53 -5.41
C LYS A 254 18.13 -3.79 -6.71
N SER A 255 17.12 -3.11 -7.27
CA SER A 255 17.23 -2.46 -8.59
C SER A 255 18.12 -1.21 -8.56
N TYR A 256 18.07 -0.46 -7.46
CA TYR A 256 18.79 0.80 -7.29
C TYR A 256 20.02 0.68 -6.36
N ASN A 257 20.32 -0.52 -5.86
CA ASN A 257 21.41 -0.78 -4.91
C ASN A 257 21.33 0.09 -3.64
N TYR A 258 20.12 0.33 -3.14
CA TYR A 258 19.95 1.16 -1.94
C TYR A 258 20.36 0.46 -0.64
N ASN A 259 20.43 -0.88 -0.63
CA ASN A 259 20.75 -1.68 0.57
C ASN A 259 19.83 -1.34 1.76
N LEU A 260 18.53 -1.17 1.48
CA LEU A 260 17.53 -0.80 2.48
C LEU A 260 17.44 -1.84 3.61
N ASP A 261 17.43 -1.36 4.85
CA ASP A 261 17.10 -2.16 6.03
C ASP A 261 15.60 -2.03 6.32
N LEU A 262 14.85 -3.07 5.95
CA LEU A 262 13.39 -3.11 6.11
C LEU A 262 12.95 -3.18 7.58
N SER A 263 13.78 -3.70 8.47
CA SER A 263 13.50 -3.70 9.91
C SER A 263 13.60 -2.28 10.46
N GLU A 264 14.68 -1.57 10.14
CA GLU A 264 14.88 -0.19 10.56
C GLU A 264 13.85 0.77 9.95
N ILE A 265 13.48 0.60 8.67
CA ILE A 265 12.39 1.36 8.04
C ILE A 265 11.08 1.17 8.82
N SER A 266 10.76 -0.08 9.19
CA SER A 266 9.57 -0.38 9.98
C SER A 266 9.63 0.26 11.37
N ARG A 267 10.81 0.25 12.00
CA ARG A 267 11.04 0.88 13.32
C ARG A 267 10.76 2.37 13.27
N ILE A 268 11.28 3.10 12.29
CA ILE A 268 11.10 4.55 12.20
C ILE A 268 9.69 4.97 11.80
N TRP A 269 8.87 4.06 11.27
CA TRP A 269 7.45 4.30 11.03
C TRP A 269 6.59 4.10 12.28
N LYS A 270 7.10 3.45 13.35
CA LYS A 270 6.32 3.21 14.58
C LYS A 270 5.83 4.49 15.27
N GLY A 271 6.49 5.62 15.04
CA GLY A 271 6.15 6.90 15.64
C GLY A 271 6.37 8.06 14.66
N GLY A 272 5.79 9.22 14.99
CA GLY A 272 5.91 10.47 14.22
C GLY A 272 5.16 10.50 12.89
N CYS A 273 5.14 9.41 12.13
CA CYS A 273 4.50 9.35 10.82
C CYS A 273 2.96 9.16 10.90
N ILE A 274 2.28 9.24 9.75
CA ILE A 274 0.81 9.09 9.66
C ILE A 274 0.38 7.63 9.82
N ILE A 275 1.15 6.69 9.27
CA ILE A 275 0.83 5.25 9.32
C ILE A 275 1.24 4.57 10.64
N ARG A 276 1.62 5.36 11.65
CA ARG A 276 2.07 4.83 12.95
C ARG A 276 1.00 3.95 13.59
N ALA A 277 1.42 2.76 14.01
CA ALA A 277 0.54 1.71 14.53
C ALA A 277 1.33 0.69 15.35
N GLY A 278 0.68 0.02 16.31
CA GLY A 278 1.26 -1.13 17.02
C GLY A 278 1.68 -2.25 16.06
N PHE A 279 0.96 -2.38 14.94
CA PHE A 279 1.24 -3.27 13.83
C PHE A 279 2.67 -3.23 13.28
N LEU A 280 3.33 -2.06 13.30
CA LEU A 280 4.68 -1.89 12.74
C LEU A 280 5.78 -2.58 13.54
N ASP A 281 5.54 -2.83 14.84
CA ASP A 281 6.49 -3.58 15.66
C ASP A 281 6.61 -5.04 15.20
N LYS A 282 5.50 -5.62 14.76
CA LYS A 282 5.44 -6.97 14.20
C LYS A 282 6.19 -7.05 12.87
N ILE A 283 6.09 -6.01 12.04
CA ILE A 283 6.83 -5.93 10.76
C ILE A 283 8.33 -5.79 11.01
N LYS A 284 8.72 -4.91 11.94
CA LYS A 284 10.11 -4.75 12.39
C LYS A 284 10.70 -6.10 12.81
N THR A 285 9.99 -6.84 13.67
CA THR A 285 10.41 -8.16 14.16
C THR A 285 10.53 -9.17 13.03
N ALA A 286 9.56 -9.25 12.12
CA ALA A 286 9.61 -10.17 10.98
C ALA A 286 10.87 -9.99 10.11
N PHE A 287 11.23 -8.75 9.77
CA PHE A 287 12.44 -8.47 8.98
C PHE A 287 13.74 -8.50 9.80
N LYS A 288 13.66 -8.39 11.13
CA LYS A 288 14.80 -8.62 12.02
C LYS A 288 15.16 -10.10 12.09
N ASP A 289 14.15 -10.96 12.18
CA ASP A 289 14.31 -12.41 12.25
C ASP A 289 14.75 -12.99 10.89
N ASP A 290 14.22 -12.44 9.79
CA ASP A 290 14.65 -12.78 8.42
C ASP A 290 14.72 -11.53 7.54
N SER A 291 15.93 -10.98 7.38
CA SER A 291 16.17 -9.79 6.54
C SER A 291 15.99 -10.05 5.05
N GLN A 292 15.92 -11.33 4.63
CA GLN A 292 15.67 -11.76 3.26
C GLN A 292 14.24 -12.27 3.05
N LEU A 293 13.35 -12.07 4.03
CA LEU A 293 11.96 -12.49 3.96
C LEU A 293 11.34 -12.07 2.62
N PRO A 294 10.96 -13.02 1.74
CA PRO A 294 10.50 -12.68 0.39
C PRO A 294 9.20 -11.88 0.40
N ASN A 295 8.36 -12.11 1.42
CA ASN A 295 7.08 -11.47 1.57
C ASN A 295 6.60 -11.53 3.01
N LEU A 296 6.01 -10.43 3.49
CA LEU A 296 5.50 -10.32 4.87
C LEU A 296 4.42 -11.37 5.18
N LEU A 297 3.66 -11.82 4.17
CA LEU A 297 2.65 -12.87 4.32
C LEU A 297 3.21 -14.21 4.79
N LEU A 298 4.52 -14.44 4.64
CA LEU A 298 5.18 -15.70 5.02
C LEU A 298 5.66 -15.69 6.48
N ALA A 299 5.78 -14.53 7.10
CA ALA A 299 6.16 -14.43 8.50
C ALA A 299 5.08 -15.05 9.41
N PRO A 300 5.47 -15.86 10.43
CA PRO A 300 4.53 -16.72 11.16
C PRO A 300 3.30 -16.00 11.72
N GLU A 301 3.48 -14.83 12.34
CA GLU A 301 2.39 -14.09 12.97
C GLU A 301 1.37 -13.56 11.96
N PHE A 302 1.83 -12.98 10.84
CA PHE A 302 0.96 -12.46 9.79
C PHE A 302 0.25 -13.59 9.03
N LYS A 303 0.98 -14.67 8.75
CA LYS A 303 0.42 -15.88 8.14
C LYS A 303 -0.72 -16.43 8.98
N GLN A 304 -0.49 -16.65 10.27
CA GLN A 304 -1.52 -17.18 11.16
C GLN A 304 -2.71 -16.22 11.28
N SER A 305 -2.43 -14.92 11.43
CA SER A 305 -3.48 -13.89 11.53
C SER A 305 -4.46 -13.92 10.36
N ILE A 306 -3.97 -14.07 9.12
CA ILE A 306 -4.82 -14.19 7.93
C ILE A 306 -5.54 -15.53 7.89
N LEU A 307 -4.86 -16.63 8.18
CA LEU A 307 -5.48 -17.96 8.12
C LEU A 307 -6.67 -18.08 9.08
N ASP A 308 -6.58 -17.48 10.26
CA ASP A 308 -7.64 -17.48 11.27
C ASP A 308 -8.84 -16.61 10.89
N ARG A 309 -8.64 -15.58 10.05
CA ARG A 309 -9.62 -14.51 9.78
C ARG A 309 -10.18 -14.52 8.35
N GLN A 310 -9.59 -15.29 7.44
CA GLN A 310 -9.95 -15.24 6.01
C GLN A 310 -11.41 -15.63 5.73
N SER A 311 -12.08 -16.42 6.58
CA SER A 311 -13.52 -16.73 6.38
C SER A 311 -14.36 -15.48 6.53
N ALA A 312 -14.18 -14.76 7.65
CA ALA A 312 -14.82 -13.48 7.91
C ALA A 312 -14.54 -12.48 6.79
N TRP A 313 -13.29 -12.41 6.35
CA TRP A 313 -12.88 -11.56 5.23
C TRP A 313 -13.68 -11.88 3.96
N ARG A 314 -13.76 -13.15 3.55
CA ARG A 314 -14.52 -13.59 2.35
C ARG A 314 -16.01 -13.30 2.46
N GLU A 315 -16.59 -13.51 3.65
CA GLU A 315 -18.01 -13.25 3.90
C GLU A 315 -18.35 -11.76 3.75
N VAL A 316 -17.47 -10.86 4.19
CA VAL A 316 -17.62 -9.41 3.98
C VAL A 316 -17.63 -9.08 2.50
N LEU A 317 -16.69 -9.60 1.69
CA LEU A 317 -16.66 -9.33 0.26
C LEU A 317 -17.88 -9.91 -0.48
N SER A 318 -18.31 -11.12 -0.08
CA SER A 318 -19.52 -11.74 -0.63
C SER A 318 -20.76 -10.89 -0.33
N THR A 319 -20.87 -10.40 0.90
CA THR A 319 -21.96 -9.51 1.33
C THR A 319 -21.91 -8.20 0.55
N ALA A 320 -20.75 -7.55 0.49
CA ALA A 320 -20.55 -6.30 -0.24
C ALA A 320 -20.96 -6.44 -1.71
N SER A 321 -20.49 -7.50 -2.38
CA SER A 321 -20.79 -7.78 -3.78
C SER A 321 -22.29 -8.04 -4.02
N THR A 322 -22.92 -8.83 -3.12
CA THR A 322 -24.35 -9.14 -3.20
C THR A 322 -25.22 -7.90 -3.03
N LEU A 323 -24.80 -6.97 -2.17
CA LEU A 323 -25.53 -5.74 -1.85
C LEU A 323 -25.12 -4.54 -2.72
N GLY A 324 -24.14 -4.71 -3.62
CA GLY A 324 -23.68 -3.64 -4.51
C GLY A 324 -22.85 -2.56 -3.83
N ILE A 325 -22.15 -2.88 -2.73
CA ILE A 325 -21.22 -1.98 -2.04
C ILE A 325 -19.80 -2.19 -2.60
N ALA A 326 -19.19 -1.12 -3.10
CA ALA A 326 -17.87 -1.18 -3.71
C ALA A 326 -16.78 -1.23 -2.64
N VAL A 327 -16.00 -2.31 -2.63
CA VAL A 327 -14.88 -2.51 -1.68
C VAL A 327 -13.56 -2.82 -2.43
N PRO A 328 -13.10 -1.91 -3.31
CA PRO A 328 -12.02 -2.20 -4.25
C PRO A 328 -10.70 -2.58 -3.57
N ALA A 329 -10.35 -1.99 -2.43
CA ALA A 329 -9.12 -2.30 -1.72
C ALA A 329 -9.23 -3.63 -0.93
N PHE A 330 -10.38 -3.94 -0.33
CA PHE A 330 -10.61 -5.27 0.27
C PHE A 330 -10.58 -6.37 -0.78
N SER A 331 -11.26 -6.19 -1.92
CA SER A 331 -11.25 -7.13 -3.05
C SER A 331 -9.85 -7.36 -3.61
N ALA A 332 -9.13 -6.27 -3.93
CA ALA A 332 -7.77 -6.34 -4.44
C ALA A 332 -6.80 -7.05 -3.48
N SER A 333 -6.99 -6.84 -2.17
CA SER A 333 -6.19 -7.48 -1.13
C SER A 333 -6.45 -8.99 -1.06
N LEU A 334 -7.71 -9.43 -1.17
CA LEU A 334 -8.05 -10.86 -1.16
C LEU A 334 -7.53 -11.55 -2.43
N ASP A 335 -7.70 -10.92 -3.59
CA ASP A 335 -7.20 -11.43 -4.87
C ASP A 335 -5.68 -11.57 -4.85
N TYR A 336 -4.97 -10.61 -4.23
CA TYR A 336 -3.53 -10.70 -4.02
C TYR A 336 -3.16 -11.91 -3.15
N PHE A 337 -3.81 -12.10 -2.01
CA PHE A 337 -3.56 -13.24 -1.13
C PHE A 337 -3.85 -14.57 -1.83
N ASP A 338 -5.00 -14.70 -2.49
CA ASP A 338 -5.40 -15.92 -3.20
C ASP A 338 -4.52 -16.20 -4.42
N SER A 339 -4.03 -15.17 -5.10
CA SER A 339 -3.06 -15.34 -6.18
C SER A 339 -1.69 -15.76 -5.65
N TYR A 340 -1.21 -15.13 -4.59
CA TYR A 340 0.13 -15.38 -4.05
C TYR A 340 0.28 -16.78 -3.45
N ARG A 341 -0.76 -17.32 -2.82
CA ARG A 341 -0.72 -18.66 -2.18
C ARG A 341 -0.88 -19.84 -3.14
N ARG A 342 -1.16 -19.60 -4.42
CA ARG A 342 -1.43 -20.66 -5.41
C ARG A 342 -0.16 -21.01 -6.17
N GLU A 343 0.19 -22.29 -6.20
CA GLU A 343 1.30 -22.82 -7.00
C GLU A 343 1.08 -22.59 -8.51
N ARG A 344 -0.18 -22.73 -8.99
CA ARG A 344 -0.54 -22.56 -10.39
C ARG A 344 -1.65 -21.53 -10.58
N LEU A 345 -1.31 -20.49 -11.34
CA LEU A 345 -2.20 -19.43 -11.81
C LEU A 345 -2.56 -19.62 -13.30
N PRO A 346 -3.64 -18.99 -13.80
CA PRO A 346 -4.13 -19.24 -15.17
C PRO A 346 -3.27 -18.62 -16.29
N GLN A 347 -2.13 -17.98 -15.98
CA GLN A 347 -1.25 -17.36 -16.98
C GLN A 347 -0.59 -18.39 -17.93
N ASN A 348 -0.69 -19.69 -17.67
CA ASN A 348 -0.37 -20.71 -18.67
C ASN A 348 -1.24 -20.57 -19.93
N LEU A 349 -2.52 -20.21 -19.78
CA LEU A 349 -3.40 -19.93 -20.92
C LEU A 349 -3.01 -18.62 -21.61
N THR A 350 -2.65 -17.57 -20.86
CA THR A 350 -2.13 -16.32 -21.44
C THR A 350 -0.87 -16.56 -22.27
N GLN A 351 0.06 -17.38 -21.77
CA GLN A 351 1.25 -17.79 -22.52
C GLN A 351 0.89 -18.56 -23.80
N ALA A 352 -0.06 -19.50 -23.72
CA ALA A 352 -0.55 -20.22 -24.91
C ALA A 352 -1.20 -19.28 -25.94
N GLN A 353 -2.02 -18.31 -25.50
CA GLN A 353 -2.61 -17.30 -26.38
C GLN A 353 -1.54 -16.46 -27.07
N ARG A 354 -0.56 -15.95 -26.33
CA ARG A 354 0.55 -15.15 -26.86
C ARG A 354 1.38 -15.92 -27.88
N ASP A 355 1.65 -17.19 -27.61
CA ASP A 355 2.34 -18.05 -28.56
C ASP A 355 1.49 -18.33 -29.81
N TYR A 356 0.18 -18.52 -29.64
CA TYR A 356 -0.77 -18.75 -30.72
C TYR A 356 -0.83 -17.59 -31.73
N PHE A 357 -1.09 -16.37 -31.28
CA PHE A 357 -1.31 -15.24 -32.20
C PHE A 357 -0.01 -14.54 -32.62
N GLY A 358 1.08 -14.73 -31.87
CA GLY A 358 2.28 -13.88 -32.00
C GLY A 358 3.61 -14.61 -31.89
N ALA A 359 3.62 -15.95 -31.87
CA ALA A 359 4.84 -16.76 -31.76
C ALA A 359 5.77 -16.32 -30.60
N HIS A 360 5.18 -15.85 -29.50
CA HIS A 360 5.92 -15.29 -28.36
C HIS A 360 6.64 -16.32 -27.49
N THR A 361 6.54 -17.61 -27.81
CA THR A 361 7.12 -18.73 -27.07
C THR A 361 6.63 -18.85 -25.63
N TYR A 362 6.90 -19.99 -25.00
CA TYR A 362 6.56 -20.26 -23.60
C TYR A 362 7.50 -21.30 -22.98
N GLU A 363 7.63 -21.28 -21.66
CA GLU A 363 8.35 -22.33 -20.90
C GLU A 363 7.39 -23.46 -20.49
N ARG A 364 7.91 -24.66 -20.23
CA ARG A 364 7.13 -25.82 -19.78
C ARG A 364 7.47 -26.23 -18.35
N THR A 365 6.49 -26.80 -17.63
CA THR A 365 6.70 -27.25 -16.24
C THR A 365 7.46 -28.56 -16.10
N ASP A 366 7.60 -29.33 -17.18
CA ASP A 366 8.33 -30.59 -17.25
C ASP A 366 9.75 -30.43 -17.85
N LYS A 367 10.23 -29.19 -17.95
CA LYS A 367 11.52 -28.81 -18.54
C LYS A 367 12.26 -27.81 -17.63
N PRO A 368 13.60 -27.73 -17.72
CA PRO A 368 14.37 -26.71 -17.03
C PRO A 368 13.86 -25.29 -17.32
N ARG A 369 13.90 -24.42 -16.31
CA ARG A 369 13.56 -23.00 -16.46
C ARG A 369 14.56 -22.32 -17.41
N GLY A 370 14.06 -21.43 -18.26
CA GLY A 370 14.82 -20.75 -19.31
C GLY A 370 14.77 -21.46 -20.67
N GLU A 371 14.21 -22.67 -20.77
CA GLU A 371 13.94 -23.32 -22.06
C GLU A 371 12.60 -22.87 -22.63
N PHE A 372 12.63 -22.28 -23.82
CA PHE A 372 11.46 -21.74 -24.52
C PHE A 372 11.02 -22.63 -25.68
N PHE A 373 9.71 -22.78 -25.82
CA PHE A 373 9.04 -23.61 -26.83
C PHE A 373 8.08 -22.74 -27.63
N HIS A 374 8.00 -23.00 -28.93
CA HIS A 374 6.94 -22.50 -29.80
C HIS A 374 6.09 -23.69 -30.25
N SER A 375 4.77 -23.50 -30.31
CA SER A 375 3.85 -24.49 -30.88
C SER A 375 3.24 -23.98 -32.17
N GLU A 376 3.13 -24.87 -33.16
CA GLU A 376 2.42 -24.60 -34.41
C GLU A 376 0.91 -24.81 -34.22
N TRP A 377 0.23 -23.77 -33.75
CA TRP A 377 -1.17 -23.85 -33.34
C TRP A 377 -2.18 -23.88 -34.51
N THR A 378 -1.80 -23.38 -35.69
CA THR A 378 -2.69 -23.30 -36.87
C THR A 378 -2.18 -24.18 -38.02
N GLN A 379 -3.08 -24.52 -38.95
CA GLN A 379 -2.74 -25.33 -40.11
C GLN A 379 -1.82 -24.57 -41.09
N ALA A 380 -2.04 -23.27 -41.30
CA ALA A 380 -1.18 -22.45 -42.16
C ALA A 380 0.27 -22.38 -41.65
N ALA A 381 0.44 -22.34 -40.33
CA ALA A 381 1.76 -22.30 -39.71
C ALA A 381 2.50 -23.65 -39.89
N LYS A 382 1.78 -24.79 -39.81
CA LYS A 382 2.31 -26.13 -40.17
C LYS A 382 2.72 -26.26 -41.64
N GLU A 383 1.96 -25.66 -42.56
CA GLU A 383 2.24 -25.73 -44.01
C GLU A 383 3.46 -24.90 -44.42
N SER A 384 3.71 -23.75 -43.75
CA SER A 384 4.85 -22.87 -44.04
C SER A 384 6.24 -23.53 -43.84
N LEU A 385 6.33 -24.49 -42.92
CA LEU A 385 7.55 -25.27 -42.66
C LEU A 385 7.79 -26.35 -43.72
N GLN A 386 6.75 -26.90 -44.34
CA GLN A 386 6.89 -27.92 -45.38
C GLN A 386 7.41 -27.32 -46.71
N THR A 387 7.15 -26.04 -46.95
CA THR A 387 7.70 -25.32 -48.11
C THR A 387 9.10 -24.75 -47.89
N GLY A 388 9.63 -24.84 -46.66
CA GLY A 388 10.95 -24.31 -46.26
C GLY A 388 12.09 -25.34 -46.26
N THR A 389 11.82 -26.62 -46.55
CA THR A 389 12.88 -27.60 -46.83
C THR A 389 13.35 -27.43 -48.27
N ALA A 390 14.61 -27.01 -48.40
CA ALA A 390 15.31 -26.74 -49.64
C ALA A 390 15.26 -27.89 -50.66
N ASP A 391 14.93 -27.53 -51.91
CA ASP A 391 15.64 -28.05 -53.09
C ASP A 391 16.96 -27.28 -53.27
#